data_AF-A0A0F9Q4A0-F1
#
_entry.id   AF-A0A0F9Q4A0-F1
#
_cell.length_a   1.000
_cell.length_b   1.000
_cell.length_c   1.000
_cell.angle_alpha   90.00
_cell.angle_beta   90.00
_cell.angle_gamma   90.00
#
_symmetry.space_group_name_H-M   'P 1'
#
loop_
_entity.id
_entity.type
_entity.pdbx_description
1 polymer ?
#
loop_
_entity_poly.entity_id
_entity_poly.type
_entity_poly.pdbx_seq_one_letter_code
_entity_poly.pdbx_strand_id
1 'polypeptide(L)'
;MPTVMFEKDYMERVLWEDAEGTEIIEDEIIDNSRWSIHYRLIFKKDDKYYQTFYSRGATESQDERPWEYEDKVECVEVEPYEKIVIEYRKV
;
A
#
# COMPACT_ATOMS: atom_id res chain seq x y z
N MET A 1 -4.04 2.21 -16.53
CA MET A 1 -3.02 1.25 -16.08
C MET A 1 -3.73 -0.07 -15.85
N PRO A 2 -3.08 -1.22 -16.08
CA PRO A 2 -3.72 -2.51 -15.82
C PRO A 2 -3.96 -2.68 -14.32
N THR A 3 -5.18 -3.08 -13.96
CA THR A 3 -5.57 -3.43 -12.60
C THR A 3 -5.66 -4.95 -12.46
N VAL A 4 -5.28 -5.45 -11.28
CA VAL A 4 -5.31 -6.85 -10.89
C VAL A 4 -5.99 -6.94 -9.53
N MET A 5 -6.91 -7.89 -9.38
CA MET A 5 -7.59 -8.14 -8.10
C MET A 5 -6.87 -9.28 -7.39
N PHE A 6 -6.48 -9.05 -6.13
CA PHE A 6 -5.94 -10.08 -5.25
C PHE A 6 -6.91 -10.38 -4.12
N GLU A 7 -6.92 -11.61 -3.62
CA GLU A 7 -7.71 -11.96 -2.42
C GLU A 7 -7.19 -11.17 -1.22
N LYS A 8 -8.09 -10.72 -0.34
CA LYS A 8 -7.70 -9.98 0.87
C LYS A 8 -6.70 -10.75 1.73
N ASP A 9 -6.93 -12.03 2.01
CA ASP A 9 -6.03 -12.87 2.81
C ASP A 9 -4.60 -12.88 2.23
N TYR A 10 -4.48 -12.95 0.90
CA TYR A 10 -3.18 -12.88 0.25
C TYR A 10 -2.52 -11.52 0.48
N MET A 11 -3.27 -10.43 0.33
CA MET A 11 -2.75 -9.07 0.53
C MET A 11 -2.37 -8.79 1.98
N GLU A 12 -3.11 -9.32 2.95
CA GLU A 12 -2.73 -9.27 4.36
C GLU A 12 -1.40 -10.01 4.59
N ARG A 13 -1.19 -11.18 3.99
CA ARG A 13 0.11 -11.88 4.06
C ARG A 13 1.23 -11.10 3.38
N VAL A 14 0.96 -10.43 2.25
CA VAL A 14 1.94 -9.52 1.63
C VAL A 14 2.30 -8.40 2.59
N LEU A 15 1.30 -7.74 3.17
CA LEU A 15 1.49 -6.61 4.09
C LEU A 15 2.25 -7.00 5.37
N TRP A 16 2.06 -8.22 5.85
CA TRP A 16 2.76 -8.76 7.02
C TRP A 16 4.03 -9.54 6.69
N GLU A 17 4.53 -9.42 5.44
CA GLU A 17 5.76 -10.06 4.95
C GLU A 17 5.76 -11.60 5.11
N ASP A 18 4.58 -12.21 5.09
CA ASP A 18 4.34 -13.66 5.21
C ASP A 18 4.10 -14.34 3.85
N ALA A 19 3.90 -13.57 2.78
CA ALA A 19 3.68 -14.10 1.44
C ALA A 19 5.00 -14.43 0.72
N GLU A 20 5.20 -15.72 0.39
CA GLU A 20 6.37 -16.18 -0.38
C GLU A 20 6.44 -15.54 -1.78
N GLY A 21 7.65 -15.24 -2.23
CA GLY A 21 7.89 -14.66 -3.57
C GLY A 21 7.43 -13.21 -3.72
N THR A 22 7.18 -12.52 -2.60
CA THR A 22 6.85 -11.10 -2.58
C THR A 22 7.87 -10.30 -1.78
N GLU A 23 8.05 -9.03 -2.14
CA GLU A 23 8.93 -8.08 -1.46
C GLU A 23 8.21 -6.73 -1.37
N ILE A 24 8.08 -6.18 -0.16
CA ILE A 24 7.56 -4.81 0.01
C ILE A 24 8.66 -3.85 -0.41
N ILE A 25 8.33 -2.99 -1.38
CA ILE A 25 9.21 -1.94 -1.89
C ILE A 25 8.95 -0.62 -1.15
N GLU A 26 7.69 -0.36 -0.82
CA GLU A 26 7.27 0.84 -0.12
C GLU A 26 6.02 0.57 0.72
N ASP A 27 6.02 1.04 1.97
CA ASP A 27 4.85 1.12 2.84
C ASP A 27 4.88 2.50 3.52
N GLU A 28 4.24 3.49 2.89
CA GLU A 28 4.36 4.90 3.26
C GLU A 28 3.01 5.50 3.66
N ILE A 29 2.99 6.31 4.72
CA ILE A 29 1.83 7.13 5.08
C ILE A 29 1.69 8.26 4.06
N ILE A 30 0.58 8.27 3.34
CA ILE A 30 0.28 9.29 2.33
C ILE A 30 -0.68 10.37 2.82
N ASP A 31 -1.51 10.04 3.80
CA ASP A 31 -2.51 10.95 4.36
C ASP A 31 -2.94 10.47 5.75
N ASN A 32 -3.52 11.37 6.54
CA ASN A 32 -4.12 11.01 7.81
C ASN A 32 -5.43 11.76 8.02
N SER A 33 -6.44 11.04 8.46
CA SER A 33 -7.68 11.61 8.95
C SER A 33 -7.69 11.66 10.48
N ARG A 34 -8.84 12.00 11.08
CA ARG A 34 -9.02 11.92 12.54
C ARG A 34 -9.08 10.49 13.05
N TRP A 35 -9.47 9.55 12.20
CA TRP A 35 -9.82 8.18 12.58
C TRP A 35 -8.87 7.15 11.97
N SER A 36 -8.25 7.49 10.84
CA SER A 36 -7.50 6.54 10.01
C SER A 36 -6.20 7.15 9.52
N ILE A 37 -5.15 6.34 9.44
CA ILE A 37 -3.91 6.65 8.72
C ILE A 37 -3.98 5.91 7.40
N HIS A 38 -3.75 6.62 6.29
CA HIS A 38 -3.81 6.09 4.95
C HIS A 38 -2.40 5.78 4.46
N TYR A 39 -2.22 4.55 3.98
CA TYR A 39 -0.96 4.02 3.51
C TYR A 39 -1.01 3.75 2.01
N ARG A 40 0.12 3.99 1.34
CA ARG A 40 0.41 3.48 0.00
C ARG A 40 1.36 2.31 0.15
N LEU A 41 0.97 1.17 -0.40
CA LEU A 41 1.77 -0.05 -0.44
C LEU A 41 2.22 -0.29 -1.89
N ILE A 42 3.53 -0.45 -2.09
CA ILE A 42 4.12 -0.94 -3.34
C ILE A 42 4.88 -2.23 -3.03
N PHE A 43 4.57 -3.30 -3.75
CA PHE A 43 5.24 -4.58 -3.59
C PHE A 43 5.61 -5.21 -4.94
N LYS A 44 6.66 -6.02 -4.94
CA LYS A 44 7.11 -6.81 -6.09
C LYS A 44 6.58 -8.23 -5.98
N LYS A 45 6.09 -8.79 -7.08
CA LYS A 45 5.68 -10.19 -7.22
C LYS A 45 6.03 -10.70 -8.62
N ASP A 46 6.80 -11.79 -8.71
CA ASP A 46 7.18 -12.44 -9.98
C ASP A 46 7.70 -11.45 -11.05
N ASP A 47 8.57 -10.53 -10.64
CA ASP A 47 9.18 -9.47 -11.46
C ASP A 47 8.31 -8.26 -11.84
N LYS A 48 7.04 -8.23 -11.42
CA LYS A 48 6.16 -7.06 -11.59
C LYS A 48 5.98 -6.29 -10.29
N TYR A 49 5.69 -5.00 -10.39
CA TYR A 49 5.38 -4.15 -9.26
C TYR A 49 3.91 -3.81 -9.24
N TYR A 50 3.33 -3.78 -8.04
CA TYR A 50 1.93 -3.52 -7.82
C TYR A 50 1.77 -2.48 -6.72
N GLN A 51 0.81 -1.59 -6.91
CA GLN A 51 0.45 -0.56 -5.95
C GLN A 51 -0.98 -0.79 -5.45
N THR A 52 -1.19 -0.62 -4.15
CA THR A 52 -2.52 -0.52 -3.55
C THR A 52 -2.52 0.46 -2.38
N PHE A 53 -3.68 0.69 -1.80
CA PHE A 53 -3.87 1.56 -0.64
C PHE A 53 -4.60 0.79 0.44
N TYR A 54 -4.26 1.07 1.68
CA TYR A 54 -4.97 0.55 2.84
C TYR A 54 -4.99 1.61 3.94
N SER A 55 -5.80 1.37 4.96
CA SER A 55 -5.83 2.24 6.13
C SER A 55 -5.81 1.44 7.42
N ARG A 56 -5.34 2.09 8.48
CA ARG A 56 -5.30 1.55 9.84
C ARG A 56 -5.80 2.61 10.82
N GLY A 57 -6.31 2.16 11.96
CA GLY A 57 -6.77 3.06 13.02
C GLY A 57 -5.68 4.05 13.43
N ALA A 58 -6.01 5.35 13.47
CA ALA A 58 -5.06 6.39 13.82
C ALA A 58 -4.68 6.41 15.31
N THR A 59 -5.41 5.69 16.16
CA THR A 59 -5.14 5.54 17.59
C THR A 59 -5.38 4.10 18.02
N GLU A 60 -4.74 3.65 19.10
CA GLU A 60 -4.84 2.29 19.65
C GLU A 60 -6.27 1.86 20.04
N SER A 61 -7.22 2.81 20.13
CA SER A 61 -8.63 2.53 20.41
C SER A 61 -9.51 2.40 19.16
N GLN A 62 -8.98 2.63 17.97
CA GLN A 62 -9.71 2.44 16.71
C GLN A 62 -9.29 1.09 16.09
N ASP A 63 -10.20 0.11 16.12
CA ASP A 63 -9.98 -1.23 15.56
C ASP A 63 -10.21 -1.25 14.04
N GLU A 64 -9.61 -0.32 13.29
CA GLU A 64 -9.66 -0.32 11.82
C GLU A 64 -8.50 -1.12 11.26
N ARG A 65 -8.82 -2.11 10.42
CA ARG A 65 -7.86 -3.04 9.80
C ARG A 65 -7.67 -2.80 8.30
N PRO A 66 -6.50 -3.16 7.74
CA PRO A 66 -6.26 -3.11 6.30
C PRO A 66 -7.36 -3.84 5.52
N TRP A 67 -7.95 -3.15 4.53
CA TRP A 67 -8.99 -3.70 3.65
C TRP A 67 -10.17 -4.35 4.40
N GLU A 68 -10.56 -3.82 5.57
CA GLU A 68 -11.56 -4.45 6.45
C GLU A 68 -12.84 -4.88 5.73
N TYR A 69 -13.35 -4.02 4.84
CA TYR A 69 -14.62 -4.19 4.15
C TYR A 69 -14.50 -4.80 2.74
N GLU A 70 -13.30 -5.17 2.31
CA GLU A 70 -13.06 -5.70 0.96
C GLU A 70 -12.83 -7.21 1.00
N ASP A 71 -13.41 -7.94 0.04
CA ASP A 71 -13.15 -9.38 -0.17
C ASP A 71 -11.90 -9.57 -1.06
N LYS A 72 -11.75 -8.67 -2.03
CA LYS A 72 -10.61 -8.60 -2.95
C LYS A 72 -10.10 -7.17 -3.02
N VAL A 73 -8.79 -7.04 -3.10
CA VAL A 73 -8.08 -5.76 -3.14
C VAL A 73 -7.69 -5.45 -4.58
N GLU A 74 -8.07 -4.26 -5.03
CA GLU A 74 -7.59 -3.73 -6.31
C GLU A 74 -6.13 -3.30 -6.19
N CYS A 75 -5.30 -3.81 -7.09
CA CYS A 75 -3.90 -3.43 -7.24
C CYS A 75 -3.64 -2.93 -8.66
N VAL A 76 -2.89 -1.85 -8.79
CA VAL A 76 -2.48 -1.27 -10.07
C VAL A 76 -1.05 -1.72 -10.38
N GLU A 77 -0.80 -2.29 -11.56
CA GLU A 77 0.56 -2.58 -12.01
C GLU A 77 1.33 -1.27 -12.27
N VAL A 78 2.51 -1.14 -11.68
CA VAL A 78 3.37 0.05 -11.75
C VAL A 78 4.78 -0.34 -12.19
N GLU A 79 5.58 0.64 -12.60
CA GLU A 79 7.00 0.46 -12.92
C GLU A 79 7.82 1.56 -12.25
N PRO A 80 9.06 1.25 -11.80
CA PRO A 80 9.95 2.27 -11.26
C PRO A 80 10.34 3.24 -12.37
N TYR A 81 10.22 4.55 -12.11
CA TYR A 81 10.70 5.58 -13.01
C TYR A 81 11.45 6.66 -12.23
N GLU A 82 12.49 7.21 -12.85
CA GLU A 82 13.31 8.25 -12.23
C GLU A 82 12.62 9.61 -12.39
N LYS A 83 12.46 10.35 -11.29
CA LYS A 83 11.86 11.68 -11.28
C LYS A 83 12.79 12.69 -10.61
N ILE A 84 13.23 13.69 -11.36
CA ILE A 84 13.99 14.83 -10.82
C ILE A 84 13.00 15.84 -10.23
N VAL A 85 13.13 16.14 -8.93
CA VAL A 85 12.29 17.12 -8.24
C VAL A 85 13.15 18.29 -7.76
N ILE A 86 12.78 19.51 -8.15
CA ILE A 86 13.38 20.76 -7.64
C ILE A 86 12.46 21.28 -6.53
N GLU A 87 12.93 21.24 -5.29
CA GLU A 87 12.21 21.77 -4.14
C GLU A 87 12.76 23.12 -3.68
N TYR A 88 11.88 23.95 -3.12
CA TYR A 88 12.20 25.29 -2.67
C TYR A 88 12.14 25.38 -1.15
N ARG A 89 13.10 26.11 -0.55
CA ARG A 89 13.15 26.37 0.89
C ARG A 89 12.81 27.83 1.22
N LYS A 90 12.34 28.06 2.44
CA LYS A 90 12.17 29.42 2.99
C LYS A 90 13.55 30.06 3.18
N VAL A 91 13.63 31.36 2.91
CA VAL A 91 14.80 32.22 3.16
C VAL A 91 14.68 32.92 4.51
#